data_AF-A0A6I4HTG2-F1
#
_entry.id   AF-A0A6I4HTG2-F1
#
_cell.length_a   1.000
_cell.length_b   1.000
_cell.length_c   1.000
_cell.angle_alpha   90.00
_cell.angle_beta   90.00
_cell.angle_gamma   90.00
#
_symmetry.space_group_name_H-M   'P 1'
#
loop_
_entity.id
_entity.type
_entity.pdbx_description
1 polymer ?
#
loop_
_entity_poly.entity_id
_entity_poly.type
_entity_poly.pdbx_seq_one_letter_code
_entity_poly.pdbx_strand_id
1 'polypeptide(L)'
;MNIPPRPFKLSVIACAICYANLTYAQDAQVQALQTIQVKASNAEQSSEQTKAYNVKNSSSATKLNIEAKETPQTINVVTRQQIEDFGLTSTRDVL
;
A
#
# COMPACT_ATOMS: atom_id res chain seq x y z
N MET A 1 29.20 77.36 11.60
CA MET A 1 28.62 76.32 10.72
C MET A 1 28.86 74.97 11.40
N ASN A 2 27.91 74.51 12.24
CA ASN A 2 28.07 73.30 13.04
C ASN A 2 27.48 72.09 12.29
N ILE A 3 28.34 71.12 11.97
CA ILE A 3 27.97 69.86 11.30
C ILE A 3 27.60 68.84 12.40
N PRO A 4 26.40 68.24 12.39
CA PRO A 4 26.00 67.27 13.42
C PRO A 4 26.71 65.91 13.26
N PRO A 5 26.86 65.13 14.36
CA PRO A 5 27.64 63.89 14.37
C PRO A 5 26.93 62.75 13.63
N ARG A 6 27.69 61.98 12.84
CA ARG A 6 27.18 60.94 11.92
C ARG A 6 26.82 59.64 12.67
N PRO A 7 25.70 58.97 12.34
CA PRO A 7 25.22 57.76 13.03
C PRO A 7 25.94 56.47 12.57
N PHE A 8 27.27 56.42 12.67
CA PHE A 8 28.07 55.26 12.26
C PHE A 8 27.73 53.97 13.03
N LYS A 9 27.34 54.12 14.31
CA LYS A 9 26.94 53.00 15.17
C LYS A 9 25.64 52.32 14.71
N LEU A 10 24.74 53.08 14.07
CA LEU A 10 23.47 52.56 13.56
C LEU A 10 23.67 51.69 12.31
N SER A 11 24.67 52.01 11.49
CA SER A 11 25.03 51.26 10.28
C SER A 11 25.52 49.85 10.59
N VAL A 12 26.32 49.69 11.65
CA VAL A 12 26.86 48.38 12.07
C VAL A 12 25.75 47.44 12.56
N ILE A 13 24.75 47.98 13.27
CA ILE A 13 23.59 47.20 13.75
C ILE A 13 22.71 46.76 12.57
N ALA A 14 22.47 47.65 11.60
CA ALA A 14 21.70 47.31 10.39
C ALA A 14 22.37 46.19 9.56
N CYS A 15 23.70 46.24 9.45
CA CYS A 15 24.47 45.23 8.74
C CYS A 15 24.32 43.83 9.40
N ALA A 16 24.43 43.76 10.74
CA ALA A 16 24.25 42.51 11.50
C ALA A 16 22.83 41.90 11.36
N ILE A 17 21.79 42.74 11.33
CA ILE A 17 20.41 42.30 11.13
C ILE A 17 20.21 41.74 9.70
N CYS A 18 20.83 42.34 8.69
CA CYS A 18 20.75 41.84 7.31
C CYS A 18 21.45 40.47 7.15
N TYR A 19 22.60 40.24 7.78
CA TYR A 19 23.27 38.94 7.71
C TYR A 19 22.47 37.80 8.36
N ALA A 20 21.69 38.09 9.40
CA ALA A 20 20.87 37.08 10.08
C ALA A 20 19.73 36.51 9.21
N ASN A 21 19.24 37.27 8.23
CA ASN A 21 18.14 36.85 7.38
C ASN A 21 18.57 35.96 6.19
N LEU A 22 19.86 35.91 5.87
CA LEU A 22 20.39 35.04 4.80
C LEU A 22 20.42 33.56 5.19
N THR A 23 20.38 33.23 6.49
CA THR A 23 20.52 31.84 6.97
C THR A 23 19.25 31.00 6.85
N TYR A 24 18.08 31.63 6.66
CA TYR A 24 16.78 30.95 6.55
C TYR A 24 16.39 30.61 5.11
N ALA A 25 17.28 30.84 4.14
CA ALA A 25 17.05 30.55 2.72
C ALA A 25 17.76 29.27 2.24
N GLN A 26 18.13 28.36 3.16
CA GLN A 26 18.81 27.12 2.79
C GLN A 26 17.80 25.97 2.66
N ASP A 27 17.71 25.47 1.42
CA ASP A 27 17.24 24.14 1.02
C ASP A 27 15.74 23.84 1.18
N ALA A 28 14.98 24.23 0.16
CA ALA A 28 13.71 23.56 -0.16
C ALA A 28 14.03 22.14 -0.69
N GLN A 29 14.39 21.23 0.22
CA GLN A 29 14.51 19.81 -0.08
C GLN A 29 13.14 19.32 -0.56
N VAL A 30 13.01 19.06 -1.85
CA VAL A 30 11.79 18.48 -2.43
C VAL A 30 11.65 17.07 -1.86
N GLN A 31 10.75 16.91 -0.89
CA GLN A 31 10.45 15.61 -0.30
C GLN A 31 9.75 14.73 -1.34
N ALA A 32 10.53 13.93 -2.07
CA ALA A 32 10.01 12.93 -2.99
C ALA A 32 9.55 11.70 -2.19
N LEU A 33 8.25 11.41 -2.25
CA LEU A 33 7.67 10.21 -1.64
C LEU A 33 8.13 8.96 -2.40
N GLN A 34 8.34 7.86 -1.67
CA GLN A 34 8.66 6.58 -2.29
C GLN A 34 7.48 6.07 -3.13
N THR A 35 7.79 5.44 -4.26
CA THR A 35 6.79 4.86 -5.15
C THR A 35 6.15 3.63 -4.51
N ILE A 36 4.83 3.56 -4.55
CA ILE A 36 4.08 2.40 -4.06
C ILE A 36 3.84 1.47 -5.25
N GLN A 37 4.34 0.23 -5.18
CA GLN A 37 3.96 -0.83 -6.11
C GLN A 37 2.69 -1.52 -5.62
N VAL A 38 1.59 -1.33 -6.34
CA VAL A 38 0.36 -2.10 -6.15
C VAL A 38 0.43 -3.33 -7.06
N LYS A 39 0.55 -4.52 -6.47
CA LYS A 39 0.43 -5.78 -7.19
C LYS A 39 -1.01 -6.27 -7.09
N ALA A 40 -1.61 -6.64 -8.23
CA ALA A 40 -2.87 -7.37 -8.21
C ALA A 40 -2.60 -8.76 -7.58
N SER A 41 -3.29 -9.06 -6.48
CA SER A 41 -3.42 -10.44 -6.03
C SER A 41 -4.48 -11.07 -6.91
N ASN A 42 -4.11 -12.07 -7.71
CA ASN A 42 -5.07 -12.84 -8.49
C ASN A 42 -5.95 -13.63 -7.51
N ALA A 43 -7.05 -13.02 -7.05
CA ALA A 43 -8.04 -13.67 -6.21
C ALA A 43 -8.78 -14.81 -6.95
N GLU A 44 -8.60 -14.90 -8.27
CA GLU A 44 -9.23 -15.88 -9.14
C GLU A 44 -8.26 -17.01 -9.55
N GLN A 45 -7.42 -17.48 -8.63
CA GLN A 45 -6.58 -18.64 -8.91
C GLN A 45 -7.36 -19.94 -8.72
N SER A 46 -7.30 -20.82 -9.73
CA SER A 46 -7.82 -22.19 -9.64
C SER A 46 -7.18 -22.91 -8.45
N SER A 47 -7.93 -23.81 -7.81
CA SER A 47 -7.42 -24.62 -6.69
C SER A 47 -6.21 -25.49 -7.06
N GLU A 48 -6.01 -25.76 -8.35
CA GLU A 48 -4.85 -26.46 -8.89
C GLU A 48 -3.55 -25.66 -8.74
N GLN A 49 -3.64 -24.33 -8.79
CA GLN A 49 -2.47 -23.45 -8.77
C GLN A 49 -2.09 -23.01 -7.35
N THR A 50 -3.05 -23.03 -6.41
CA THR A 50 -2.84 -22.51 -5.06
C THR A 50 -2.25 -23.55 -4.10
N LYS A 51 -2.35 -24.85 -4.42
CA LYS A 51 -1.95 -25.97 -3.52
C LYS A 51 -2.57 -25.86 -2.12
N ALA A 52 -3.71 -25.18 -2.02
CA ALA A 52 -4.39 -24.89 -0.76
C ALA A 52 -5.62 -25.78 -0.59
N TYR A 53 -6.02 -25.96 0.67
CA TYR A 53 -7.23 -26.72 1.05
C TYR A 53 -8.46 -25.82 1.17
N ASN A 54 -8.31 -24.51 0.92
CA ASN A 54 -9.38 -23.54 0.97
C ASN A 54 -9.45 -22.77 -0.35
N VAL A 55 -10.68 -22.40 -0.74
CA VAL A 55 -10.93 -21.49 -1.86
C VAL A 55 -11.63 -20.26 -1.31
N LYS A 56 -11.19 -19.07 -1.74
CA LYS A 56 -11.72 -17.80 -1.23
C LYS A 56 -13.07 -17.45 -1.85
N ASN A 57 -13.22 -17.69 -3.16
CA ASN A 57 -14.41 -17.32 -3.93
C ASN A 57 -15.06 -18.54 -4.59
N SER A 58 -16.38 -18.54 -4.73
CA SER A 58 -17.13 -19.59 -5.41
C SER A 58 -18.36 -19.01 -6.12
N SER A 59 -18.57 -19.44 -7.36
CA SER A 59 -19.74 -19.08 -8.17
C SER A 59 -20.82 -20.17 -8.22
N SER A 60 -20.59 -21.34 -7.62
CA SER A 60 -21.50 -22.49 -7.75
C SER A 60 -22.88 -22.25 -7.14
N ALA A 61 -22.97 -21.53 -6.02
CA ALA A 61 -24.25 -21.30 -5.33
C ALA A 61 -25.06 -20.12 -5.92
N THR A 62 -24.39 -19.03 -6.30
CA THR A 62 -25.06 -17.77 -6.67
C THR A 62 -24.87 -17.36 -8.13
N LYS A 63 -24.06 -18.11 -8.90
CA LYS A 63 -23.55 -17.74 -10.24
C LYS A 63 -22.70 -16.47 -10.28
N LEU A 64 -22.37 -15.89 -9.14
CA LEU A 64 -21.49 -14.72 -9.01
C LEU A 64 -20.19 -15.16 -8.34
N ASN A 65 -19.04 -14.64 -8.78
CA ASN A 65 -17.75 -14.98 -8.17
C ASN A 65 -17.53 -14.23 -6.84
N ILE A 66 -18.31 -14.58 -5.82
CA ILE A 66 -18.28 -13.95 -4.50
C ILE A 66 -17.53 -14.82 -3.50
N GLU A 67 -17.16 -14.24 -2.36
CA GLU A 67 -16.51 -15.02 -1.31
C GLU A 67 -17.46 -16.08 -0.73
N ALA A 68 -16.92 -17.25 -0.38
CA ALA A 68 -17.72 -18.36 0.17
C ALA A 68 -18.44 -18.00 1.48
N LYS A 69 -17.96 -17.00 2.23
CA LYS A 69 -18.65 -16.49 3.43
C LYS A 69 -19.87 -15.62 3.12
N GLU A 70 -19.93 -15.05 1.91
CA GLU A 70 -21.00 -14.17 1.46
C GLU A 70 -22.07 -14.95 0.68
N THR A 71 -21.85 -16.24 0.39
CA THR A 71 -22.87 -17.09 -0.23
C THR A 71 -23.96 -17.42 0.80
N PRO A 72 -25.24 -17.13 0.56
CA PRO A 72 -26.33 -17.31 1.54
C PRO A 72 -26.77 -18.78 1.72
N GLN A 73 -25.94 -19.72 1.28
CA GLN A 73 -26.20 -21.15 1.32
C GLN A 73 -24.92 -21.88 1.77
N THR A 74 -25.08 -22.98 2.50
CA THR A 74 -23.97 -23.88 2.82
C THR A 74 -23.42 -24.51 1.55
N ILE A 75 -22.12 -24.35 1.32
CA ILE A 75 -21.38 -25.00 0.24
C ILE A 75 -20.19 -25.76 0.80
N ASN A 76 -19.91 -26.94 0.22
CA ASN A 76 -18.70 -27.69 0.47
C ASN A 76 -17.83 -27.66 -0.78
N VAL A 77 -16.54 -27.40 -0.60
CA VAL A 77 -15.56 -27.34 -1.70
C VAL A 77 -14.45 -28.33 -1.39
N VAL A 78 -14.17 -29.23 -2.32
CA VAL A 78 -13.00 -30.11 -2.27
C VAL A 78 -11.98 -29.58 -3.27
N THR A 79 -10.76 -29.27 -2.79
CA THR A 79 -9.71 -28.68 -3.62
C THR A 79 -8.88 -29.73 -4.36
N ARG A 80 -8.17 -29.30 -5.40
CA ARG A 80 -7.25 -30.20 -6.12
C ARG A 80 -6.20 -30.83 -5.20
N GLN A 81 -5.63 -30.05 -4.30
CA GLN A 81 -4.63 -30.56 -3.37
C GLN A 81 -5.21 -31.65 -2.45
N GLN A 82 -6.45 -31.49 -1.96
CA GLN A 82 -7.10 -32.51 -1.15
C GLN A 82 -7.35 -33.80 -1.93
N ILE A 83 -7.74 -33.71 -3.22
CA ILE A 83 -7.89 -34.87 -4.09
C ILE A 83 -6.57 -35.63 -4.23
N GLU A 84 -5.45 -34.92 -4.41
CA GLU A 84 -4.13 -35.53 -4.58
C GLU A 84 -3.61 -36.15 -3.27
N ASP A 85 -3.75 -35.44 -2.15
CA ASP A 85 -3.20 -35.89 -0.86
C ASP A 85 -3.96 -37.09 -0.28
N PHE A 86 -5.27 -37.19 -0.53
CA PHE A 86 -6.08 -38.34 -0.13
C PHE A 86 -6.18 -39.42 -1.21
N GLY A 87 -5.55 -39.24 -2.37
CA GLY A 87 -5.56 -40.22 -3.46
C GLY A 87 -6.95 -40.51 -4.02
N LEU A 88 -7.83 -39.51 -4.06
CA LEU A 88 -9.21 -39.67 -4.53
C LEU A 88 -9.21 -39.78 -6.06
N THR A 89 -9.72 -40.90 -6.60
CA THR A 89 -9.67 -41.19 -8.05
C THR A 89 -11.03 -41.22 -8.72
N SER A 90 -12.11 -41.30 -7.93
CA SER A 90 -13.49 -41.27 -8.42
C SER A 90 -14.29 -40.13 -7.80
N THR A 91 -15.31 -39.64 -8.51
CA THR A 91 -16.23 -38.61 -7.99
C THR A 91 -17.04 -39.11 -6.79
N ARG A 92 -17.26 -40.42 -6.67
CA ARG A 92 -17.91 -41.01 -5.49
C ARG A 92 -17.00 -41.01 -4.27
N ASP A 93 -15.69 -40.96 -4.45
CA ASP A 93 -14.74 -40.93 -3.34
C ASP A 93 -14.61 -39.51 -2.78
N VAL A 94 -15.00 -38.51 -3.57
CA VAL A 94 -14.95 -37.07 -3.25
C VAL A 94 -16.23 -36.56 -2.57
N LEU A 95 -17.37 -37.25 -2.73
CA LEU A 95 -18.72 -36.83 -2.32
C LEU A 95 -19.29 -37.73 -1.23
#